data_AF-A0A7C3R1U5-F1
#
_entry.id   AF-A0A7C3R1U5-F1
#
_cell.length_a   1.000
_cell.length_b   1.000
_cell.length_c   1.000
_cell.angle_alpha   90.00
_cell.angle_beta   90.00
_cell.angle_gamma   90.00
#
_symmetry.space_group_name_H-M   'P 1'
#
loop_
_entity.id
_entity.type
_entity.pdbx_description
1 polymer ?
#
loop_
_entity_poly.entity_id
_entity_poly.type
_entity_poly.pdbx_seq_one_letter_code
_entity_poly.pdbx_strand_id
1 'polypeptide(L)'
;MTSSELNDLIEQWENAKVDFKREWSYWNENMPNNIKEFHKNELVKDLIALTNGDVYSTDKTAYLIIGINDETREPYAFDTSAILPLDKLKQQLLNLLNSYAQPEFLALEIELVDEVLVISVPPRGSLISLSKDLKLKNNNTDRKGTTYYRVGEDICVASSEVVGEFEKVFGKGEQEVRKVEAKTYIETINNTGVMNFN
;
A
#
# COMPACT_ATOMS: atom_id res chain seq x y z
N MET A 1 11.76 -4.48 -8.82
CA MET A 1 11.27 -5.84 -9.02
C MET A 1 11.85 -6.41 -10.31
N THR A 2 12.15 -7.70 -10.35
CA THR A 2 12.54 -8.44 -11.55
C THR A 2 11.32 -9.14 -12.17
N SER A 3 11.41 -9.55 -13.44
CA SER A 3 10.35 -10.35 -14.10
C SER A 3 10.00 -11.63 -13.34
N SER A 4 10.98 -12.27 -12.71
CA SER A 4 10.74 -13.47 -11.89
C SER A 4 9.92 -13.14 -10.65
N GLU A 5 10.28 -12.07 -9.95
CA GLU A 5 9.54 -11.62 -8.75
C GLU A 5 8.10 -11.18 -9.12
N LEU A 6 7.91 -10.57 -10.28
CA LEU A 6 6.58 -10.23 -10.79
C LEU A 6 5.74 -11.48 -11.05
N ASN A 7 6.32 -12.50 -11.70
CA ASN A 7 5.62 -13.76 -11.94
C ASN A 7 5.23 -14.46 -10.64
N ASP A 8 6.11 -14.45 -9.63
CA ASP A 8 5.80 -15.01 -8.31
C ASP A 8 4.60 -14.30 -7.65
N LEU A 9 4.44 -12.99 -7.86
CA LEU A 9 3.26 -12.25 -7.38
C LEU A 9 1.99 -12.59 -8.16
N ILE A 10 2.10 -12.72 -9.48
CA ILE A 10 0.97 -13.11 -10.35
C ILE A 10 0.46 -14.51 -9.97
N GLU A 11 1.36 -15.44 -9.66
CA GLU A 11 1.01 -16.81 -9.26
C GLU A 11 0.26 -16.89 -7.92
N GLN A 12 0.47 -15.93 -7.02
CA GLN A 12 -0.13 -15.89 -5.68
C GLN A 12 -1.62 -15.53 -5.65
N TRP A 13 -2.20 -15.13 -6.78
CA TRP A 13 -3.54 -14.54 -6.87
C TRP A 13 -3.67 -13.22 -6.10
N GLU A 14 -4.77 -12.50 -6.33
CA GLU A 14 -5.10 -11.34 -5.52
C GLU A 14 -5.29 -11.77 -4.05
N ASN A 15 -4.88 -10.89 -3.15
CA ASN A 15 -4.99 -11.12 -1.72
C ASN A 15 -4.98 -9.79 -0.97
N ALA A 16 -4.79 -9.83 0.34
CA ALA A 16 -4.78 -8.62 1.16
C ALA A 16 -3.65 -7.63 0.82
N LYS A 17 -2.63 -8.06 0.06
CA LYS A 17 -1.46 -7.25 -0.32
C LYS A 17 -1.16 -7.23 -1.81
N VAL A 18 -1.90 -7.96 -2.63
CA VAL A 18 -1.73 -7.98 -4.08
C VAL A 18 -3.08 -7.73 -4.73
N ASP A 19 -3.13 -6.75 -5.62
CA ASP A 19 -4.34 -6.37 -6.36
C ASP A 19 -3.98 -6.16 -7.82
N PHE A 20 -4.73 -6.79 -8.73
CA PHE A 20 -4.58 -6.67 -10.16
C PHE A 20 -5.58 -5.67 -10.73
N LYS A 21 -5.14 -4.96 -11.76
CA LYS A 21 -5.99 -4.11 -12.59
C LYS A 21 -5.62 -4.32 -14.04
N ARG A 22 -6.63 -4.46 -14.91
CA ARG A 22 -6.40 -4.64 -16.34
C ARG A 22 -5.69 -3.45 -16.98
N GLU A 23 -6.12 -2.23 -16.65
CA GLU A 23 -5.62 -1.02 -17.34
C GLU A 23 -5.52 0.20 -16.41
N TRP A 24 -4.64 1.12 -16.81
CA TRP A 24 -4.53 2.45 -16.19
C TRP A 24 -5.70 3.35 -16.60
N SER A 25 -6.81 3.28 -15.86
CA SER A 25 -8.01 4.10 -16.11
C SER A 25 -8.14 5.33 -15.20
N TYR A 26 -7.13 5.60 -14.36
CA TYR A 26 -7.22 6.59 -13.28
C TYR A 26 -6.97 8.04 -13.73
N TRP A 27 -6.23 8.23 -14.82
CA TRP A 27 -6.02 9.52 -15.46
C TRP A 27 -6.20 9.40 -16.97
N ASN A 28 -7.28 9.99 -17.47
CA ASN A 28 -7.47 10.23 -18.89
C ASN A 28 -7.90 11.69 -19.06
N GLU A 29 -7.20 12.45 -19.91
CA GLU A 29 -7.51 13.87 -20.16
C GLU A 29 -8.82 14.05 -20.95
N ASN A 30 -9.25 13.02 -21.66
CA ASN A 30 -10.49 13.03 -22.43
C ASN A 30 -11.72 12.63 -21.60
N MET A 31 -11.56 12.26 -20.33
CA MET A 31 -12.68 11.95 -19.44
C MET A 31 -13.30 13.22 -18.84
N PRO A 32 -14.64 13.27 -18.69
CA PRO A 32 -15.31 14.28 -17.88
C PRO A 32 -14.70 14.40 -16.47
N ASN A 33 -14.55 15.63 -15.97
CA ASN A 33 -13.87 15.90 -14.69
C ASN A 33 -14.46 15.12 -13.51
N ASN A 34 -15.78 14.96 -13.45
CA ASN A 34 -16.45 14.19 -12.41
C ASN A 34 -16.06 12.69 -12.48
N ILE A 35 -15.98 12.12 -13.68
CA ILE A 35 -15.56 10.73 -13.88
C ILE A 35 -14.09 10.57 -13.47
N LYS A 36 -13.23 11.50 -13.88
CA LYS A 36 -11.81 11.53 -13.51
C LYS A 36 -11.61 11.61 -12.00
N GLU A 37 -12.41 12.43 -11.30
CA GLU A 37 -12.38 12.52 -9.84
C GLU A 37 -12.79 11.20 -9.18
N PHE A 38 -13.85 10.54 -9.67
CA PHE A 38 -14.26 9.24 -9.14
C PHE A 38 -13.17 8.18 -9.31
N HIS A 39 -12.56 8.08 -10.49
CA HIS A 39 -11.49 7.11 -10.71
C HIS A 39 -10.29 7.36 -9.78
N LYS A 40 -9.89 8.63 -9.58
CA LYS A 40 -8.85 8.97 -8.60
C LYS A 40 -9.23 8.58 -7.17
N ASN A 41 -10.48 8.79 -6.79
CA ASN A 41 -10.94 8.46 -5.44
C ASN A 41 -11.02 6.94 -5.21
N GLU A 42 -11.38 6.15 -6.22
CA GLU A 42 -11.28 4.69 -6.15
C GLU A 42 -9.80 4.25 -6.01
N LEU A 43 -8.87 4.83 -6.75
CA LEU A 43 -7.43 4.54 -6.57
C LEU A 43 -6.94 4.85 -5.14
N VAL A 44 -7.39 5.96 -4.56
CA VAL A 44 -7.07 6.31 -3.17
C VAL A 44 -7.59 5.25 -2.21
N LYS A 45 -8.85 4.81 -2.39
CA LYS A 45 -9.46 3.75 -1.59
C LYS A 45 -8.69 2.44 -1.72
N ASP A 46 -8.41 2.00 -2.94
CA ASP A 46 -7.69 0.77 -3.25
C ASP A 46 -6.31 0.76 -2.58
N LEU A 47 -5.51 1.82 -2.77
CA LEU A 47 -4.17 1.91 -2.21
C LEU A 47 -4.15 2.03 -0.69
N ILE A 48 -5.10 2.75 -0.07
CA ILE A 48 -5.21 2.77 1.40
C ILE A 48 -5.55 1.36 1.92
N ALA A 49 -6.56 0.71 1.33
CA ALA A 49 -6.99 -0.62 1.75
C ALA A 49 -5.87 -1.65 1.61
N LEU A 50 -5.18 -1.65 0.46
CA LEU A 50 -4.07 -2.56 0.18
C LEU A 50 -2.87 -2.31 1.12
N THR A 51 -2.55 -1.04 1.36
CA THR A 51 -1.46 -0.67 2.28
C THR A 51 -1.75 -1.11 3.70
N ASN A 52 -2.99 -0.97 4.16
CA ASN A 52 -3.41 -1.50 5.46
C ASN A 52 -3.41 -3.04 5.43
N GLY A 53 -3.90 -3.65 4.36
CA GLY A 53 -4.04 -5.10 4.19
C GLY A 53 -4.98 -5.72 5.21
N ASP A 54 -4.70 -6.95 5.62
CA ASP A 54 -5.38 -7.61 6.73
C ASP A 54 -4.49 -7.59 8.00
N VAL A 55 -5.05 -8.01 9.13
CA VAL A 55 -4.35 -8.03 10.42
C VAL A 55 -3.12 -8.96 10.44
N TYR A 56 -3.02 -9.90 9.49
CA TYR A 56 -1.96 -10.91 9.40
C TYR A 56 -0.87 -10.56 8.36
N SER A 57 -1.00 -9.43 7.66
CA SER A 57 -0.12 -9.04 6.57
C SER A 57 0.48 -7.65 6.76
N THR A 58 0.36 -7.06 7.96
CA THR A 58 0.83 -5.69 8.25
C THR A 58 2.31 -5.45 8.00
N ASP A 59 3.12 -6.50 8.02
CA ASP A 59 4.57 -6.51 7.80
C ASP A 59 4.98 -6.76 6.33
N LYS A 60 4.01 -6.95 5.43
CA LYS A 60 4.24 -7.21 4.01
C LYS A 60 4.06 -5.95 3.16
N THR A 61 4.87 -5.85 2.10
CA THR A 61 4.71 -4.85 1.04
C THR A 61 3.40 -5.05 0.30
N ALA A 62 2.70 -3.95 0.02
CA ALA A 62 1.50 -3.92 -0.81
C ALA A 62 1.87 -3.67 -2.28
N TYR A 63 1.21 -4.38 -3.21
CA TYR A 63 1.45 -4.33 -4.65
C TYR A 63 0.15 -4.14 -5.43
N LEU A 64 0.00 -2.98 -6.08
CA LEU A 64 -1.01 -2.77 -7.11
C LEU A 64 -0.34 -2.98 -8.47
N ILE A 65 -0.79 -4.00 -9.20
CA ILE A 65 -0.18 -4.47 -10.44
C ILE A 65 -1.16 -4.22 -11.60
N ILE A 66 -0.76 -3.38 -12.54
CA ILE A 66 -1.61 -2.90 -13.63
C ILE A 66 -1.10 -3.43 -14.97
N GLY A 67 -2.00 -3.97 -15.78
CA GLY A 67 -1.67 -4.70 -17.01
C GLY A 67 -1.85 -6.22 -16.87
N ILE A 68 -2.55 -6.68 -15.83
CA ILE A 68 -2.88 -8.10 -15.62
C ILE A 68 -4.39 -8.24 -15.48
N ASN A 69 -4.96 -9.24 -16.15
CA ASN A 69 -6.36 -9.61 -15.96
C ASN A 69 -6.52 -10.31 -14.61
N ASP A 70 -7.39 -9.77 -13.75
CA ASP A 70 -7.73 -10.29 -12.43
C ASP A 70 -8.27 -11.73 -12.47
N GLU A 71 -9.12 -12.05 -13.44
CA GLU A 71 -9.77 -13.37 -13.56
C GLU A 71 -8.85 -14.43 -14.18
N THR A 72 -8.08 -14.05 -15.21
CA THR A 72 -7.26 -15.00 -15.99
C THR A 72 -5.78 -14.99 -15.61
N ARG A 73 -5.31 -13.93 -14.94
CA ARG A 73 -3.89 -13.64 -14.62
C ARG A 73 -2.99 -13.52 -15.84
N GLU A 74 -3.59 -13.28 -16.99
CA GLU A 74 -2.87 -13.08 -18.24
C GLU A 74 -2.49 -11.61 -18.42
N PRO A 75 -1.33 -11.32 -19.03
CA PRO A 75 -0.99 -9.97 -19.44
C PRO A 75 -2.08 -9.35 -20.31
N TYR A 76 -2.46 -8.13 -19.97
CA TYR A 76 -3.39 -7.30 -20.72
C TYR A 76 -2.64 -6.10 -21.27
N ALA A 77 -2.51 -6.05 -22.60
CA ALA A 77 -1.90 -4.92 -23.28
C ALA A 77 -2.80 -3.69 -23.15
N PHE A 78 -2.33 -2.65 -22.46
CA PHE A 78 -3.01 -1.38 -22.32
C PHE A 78 -2.14 -0.23 -22.82
N ASP A 79 -2.77 0.91 -23.09
CA ASP A 79 -2.05 2.09 -23.58
C ASP A 79 -1.23 2.75 -22.46
N THR A 80 0.09 2.54 -22.51
CA THR A 80 1.04 3.13 -21.57
C THR A 80 1.41 4.58 -21.90
N SER A 81 1.00 5.10 -23.07
CA SER A 81 1.34 6.47 -23.50
C SER A 81 0.67 7.55 -22.62
N ALA A 82 -0.42 7.20 -21.96
CA ALA A 82 -1.12 8.06 -20.99
C ALA A 82 -0.44 8.09 -19.60
N ILE A 83 0.53 7.22 -19.34
CA ILE A 83 1.27 7.18 -18.08
C ILE A 83 2.34 8.28 -18.11
N LEU A 84 2.32 9.14 -17.09
CA LEU A 84 3.39 10.12 -16.88
C LEU A 84 4.74 9.42 -16.68
N PRO A 85 5.88 10.09 -16.97
CA PRO A 85 7.18 9.60 -16.55
C PRO A 85 7.17 9.16 -15.07
N LEU A 86 7.74 7.99 -14.76
CA LEU A 86 7.51 7.30 -13.48
C LEU A 86 7.79 8.18 -12.24
N ASP A 87 8.86 8.99 -12.26
CA ASP A 87 9.16 9.93 -11.16
C ASP A 87 8.06 10.97 -10.94
N LYS A 88 7.49 11.49 -12.03
CA LYS A 88 6.38 12.46 -11.97
C LYS A 88 5.10 11.77 -11.51
N LEU A 89 4.86 10.55 -11.97
CA LEU A 89 3.72 9.75 -11.53
C LEU A 89 3.82 9.46 -10.02
N LYS A 90 4.99 9.06 -9.55
CA LYS A 90 5.28 8.82 -8.13
C LYS A 90 4.97 10.03 -7.28
N GLN A 91 5.50 11.21 -7.65
CA GLN A 91 5.20 12.46 -6.96
C GLN A 91 3.72 12.81 -6.98
N GLN A 92 3.06 12.68 -8.13
CA GLN A 92 1.64 12.97 -8.26
C GLN A 92 0.77 12.05 -7.41
N LEU A 93 1.08 10.74 -7.41
CA LEU A 93 0.35 9.74 -6.65
C LEU A 93 0.55 9.94 -5.15
N LEU A 94 1.78 10.18 -4.70
CA LEU A 94 2.07 10.44 -3.29
C LEU A 94 1.34 11.69 -2.79
N ASN A 95 1.35 12.77 -3.58
CA ASN A 95 0.61 13.99 -3.26
C ASN A 95 -0.91 13.76 -3.20
N LEU A 96 -1.45 12.97 -4.14
CA LEU A 96 -2.87 12.62 -4.15
C LEU A 96 -3.23 11.83 -2.88
N LEU A 97 -2.49 10.76 -2.59
CA LEU A 97 -2.70 9.90 -1.42
C LEU A 97 -2.62 10.69 -0.12
N ASN A 98 -1.56 11.49 0.06
CA ASN A 98 -1.37 12.29 1.28
C ASN A 98 -2.43 13.38 1.44
N SER A 99 -3.09 13.79 0.36
CA SER A 99 -4.24 14.70 0.48
C SER A 99 -5.46 14.04 1.13
N TYR A 100 -5.52 12.71 1.21
CA TYR A 100 -6.62 11.91 1.79
C TYR A 100 -6.19 11.00 2.94
N ALA A 101 -4.91 10.79 3.17
CA ALA A 101 -4.40 9.83 4.13
C ALA A 101 -3.97 10.48 5.45
N GLN A 102 -4.28 9.86 6.57
CA GLN A 102 -3.72 10.17 7.87
C GLN A 102 -3.53 8.87 8.67
N PRO A 103 -2.31 8.59 9.18
CA PRO A 103 -1.04 9.24 8.84
C PRO A 103 -0.71 9.19 7.34
N GLU A 104 0.16 10.10 6.90
CA GLU A 104 0.61 10.19 5.51
C GLU A 104 1.32 8.91 5.05
N PHE A 105 1.34 8.68 3.74
CA PHE A 105 2.23 7.74 3.06
C PHE A 105 3.66 8.31 3.07
N LEU A 106 4.59 7.53 3.60
CA LEU A 106 6.00 7.92 3.70
C LEU A 106 6.77 7.69 2.40
N ALA A 107 6.45 6.60 1.70
CA ALA A 107 7.10 6.21 0.47
C ALA A 107 6.16 5.32 -0.37
N LEU A 108 6.40 5.33 -1.67
CA LEU A 108 5.87 4.36 -2.64
C LEU A 108 6.91 4.24 -3.76
N GLU A 109 6.99 3.08 -4.41
CA GLU A 109 7.80 2.89 -5.61
C GLU A 109 6.89 2.58 -6.80
N ILE A 110 7.30 3.03 -7.98
CA ILE A 110 6.61 2.76 -9.24
C ILE A 110 7.64 2.30 -10.26
N GLU A 111 7.37 1.16 -10.86
CA GLU A 111 8.22 0.57 -11.90
C GLU A 111 7.39 -0.03 -13.03
N LEU A 112 8.01 -0.14 -14.20
CA LEU A 112 7.45 -0.82 -15.36
C LEU A 112 8.30 -2.05 -15.64
N VAL A 113 7.73 -3.23 -15.51
CA VAL A 113 8.39 -4.53 -15.70
C VAL A 113 7.60 -5.31 -16.72
N ASP A 114 8.20 -5.69 -17.84
CA ASP A 114 7.54 -6.43 -18.94
C ASP A 114 6.20 -5.81 -19.37
N GLU A 115 6.17 -4.47 -19.51
CA GLU A 115 4.98 -3.67 -19.86
C GLU A 115 3.86 -3.65 -18.79
N VAL A 116 4.10 -4.26 -17.63
CA VAL A 116 3.21 -4.22 -16.46
C VAL A 116 3.67 -3.10 -15.52
N LEU A 117 2.74 -2.22 -15.14
CA LEU A 117 3.01 -1.14 -14.20
C LEU A 117 2.79 -1.64 -12.77
N VAL A 118 3.84 -1.58 -11.96
CA VAL A 118 3.81 -2.03 -10.56
C VAL A 118 3.95 -0.83 -9.65
N ILE A 119 2.97 -0.64 -8.76
CA ILE A 119 3.03 0.31 -7.66
C ILE A 119 3.21 -0.49 -6.38
N SER A 120 4.29 -0.24 -5.65
CA SER A 120 4.56 -0.90 -4.38
C SER A 120 4.60 0.09 -3.21
N VAL A 121 4.00 -0.31 -2.09
CA VAL A 121 3.99 0.48 -0.85
C VAL A 121 4.59 -0.38 0.26
N PRO A 122 5.69 0.07 0.90
CA PRO A 122 6.34 -0.70 1.95
C PRO A 122 5.43 -0.89 3.17
N PRO A 123 5.66 -1.94 3.97
CA PRO A 123 4.91 -2.14 5.21
C PRO A 123 5.09 -0.98 6.18
N ARG A 124 4.10 -0.76 7.03
CA ARG A 124 4.07 0.34 7.99
C ARG A 124 3.53 -0.11 9.35
N GLY A 125 3.97 0.56 10.41
CA GLY A 125 3.57 0.25 11.79
C GLY A 125 2.26 0.88 12.25
N SER A 126 1.38 1.30 11.34
CA SER A 126 0.10 1.95 11.70
C SER A 126 -0.93 1.87 10.57
N LEU A 127 -2.21 1.82 10.93
CA LEU A 127 -3.33 1.96 9.98
C LEU A 127 -3.36 3.37 9.38
N ILE A 128 -3.77 3.45 8.11
CA ILE A 128 -4.10 4.69 7.41
C ILE A 128 -5.61 4.87 7.40
N SER A 129 -6.06 6.02 7.86
CA SER A 129 -7.46 6.45 7.78
C SER A 129 -7.60 7.63 6.82
N LEU A 130 -8.84 7.92 6.43
CA LEU A 130 -9.17 9.11 5.67
C LEU A 130 -8.98 10.40 6.50
N SER A 131 -8.19 11.34 6.01
CA SER A 131 -7.98 12.67 6.60
C SER A 131 -9.12 13.65 6.30
N LYS A 132 -9.92 13.36 5.26
CA LYS A 132 -11.10 14.11 4.79
C LYS A 132 -12.10 13.17 4.10
N ASP A 133 -13.32 13.64 3.86
CA ASP A 133 -14.34 12.86 3.15
C ASP A 133 -13.88 12.45 1.73
N LEU A 134 -14.14 11.20 1.34
CA LEU A 134 -13.81 10.63 0.04
C LEU A 134 -15.10 10.35 -0.73
N LYS A 135 -15.29 11.04 -1.86
CA LYS A 135 -16.49 10.88 -2.71
C LYS A 135 -16.29 9.73 -3.70
N LEU A 136 -17.13 8.72 -3.62
CA LEU A 136 -17.09 7.54 -4.49
C LEU A 136 -18.20 7.63 -5.56
N LYS A 137 -18.26 6.64 -6.45
CA LYS A 137 -19.34 6.54 -7.45
C LYS A 137 -20.73 6.51 -6.79
N ASN A 138 -21.75 6.87 -7.56
CA ASN A 138 -23.17 6.86 -7.15
C ASN A 138 -23.53 7.79 -5.98
N ASN A 139 -22.79 8.90 -5.80
CA ASN A 139 -22.96 9.85 -4.68
C ASN A 139 -22.69 9.24 -3.30
N ASN A 140 -22.02 8.10 -3.22
CA ASN A 140 -21.54 7.58 -1.94
C ASN A 140 -20.38 8.45 -1.45
N THR A 141 -20.30 8.67 -0.14
CA THR A 141 -19.22 9.43 0.48
C THR A 141 -18.82 8.75 1.77
N ASP A 142 -17.58 8.27 1.80
CA ASP A 142 -16.98 7.76 3.01
C ASP A 142 -16.40 8.94 3.81
N ARG A 143 -16.66 8.94 5.11
CA ARG A 143 -16.36 10.08 5.97
C ARG A 143 -14.90 10.11 6.37
N LYS A 144 -14.41 11.31 6.68
CA LYS A 144 -13.17 11.49 7.44
C LYS A 144 -13.11 10.52 8.63
N GLY A 145 -11.95 9.89 8.84
CA GLY A 145 -11.72 8.88 9.87
C GLY A 145 -12.04 7.44 9.45
N THR A 146 -12.70 7.25 8.30
CA THR A 146 -12.92 5.90 7.75
C THR A 146 -11.58 5.24 7.49
N THR A 147 -11.44 3.99 7.93
CA THR A 147 -10.25 3.18 7.74
C THR A 147 -10.62 1.98 6.89
N TYR A 148 -9.97 1.80 5.75
CA TYR A 148 -10.17 0.65 4.89
C TYR A 148 -9.17 -0.44 5.21
N TYR A 149 -9.57 -1.69 5.06
CA TYR A 149 -8.67 -2.84 5.17
C TYR A 149 -9.15 -3.92 4.20
N ARG A 150 -8.36 -4.97 3.99
CA ARG A 150 -8.74 -6.07 3.10
C ARG A 150 -9.11 -7.34 3.86
N VAL A 151 -10.04 -8.09 3.29
CA VAL A 151 -10.35 -9.47 3.67
C VAL A 151 -10.26 -10.30 2.38
N GLY A 152 -9.07 -10.89 2.15
CA GLY A 152 -8.76 -11.45 0.84
C GLY A 152 -8.74 -10.36 -0.23
N GLU A 153 -9.61 -10.49 -1.22
CA GLU A 153 -9.74 -9.56 -2.35
C GLU A 153 -10.68 -8.38 -2.04
N ASP A 154 -11.51 -8.50 -0.99
CA ASP A 154 -12.53 -7.50 -0.67
C ASP A 154 -11.99 -6.34 0.16
N ILE A 155 -12.41 -5.12 -0.19
CA ILE A 155 -12.18 -3.92 0.63
C ILE A 155 -13.32 -3.73 1.63
N CYS A 156 -12.97 -3.73 2.91
CA CYS A 156 -13.90 -3.54 4.03
C CYS A 156 -13.60 -2.22 4.77
N VAL A 157 -14.61 -1.72 5.50
CA VAL A 157 -14.43 -0.62 6.46
C VAL A 157 -14.18 -1.22 7.85
N ALA A 158 -13.10 -0.80 8.51
CA ALA A 158 -12.72 -1.29 9.83
C ALA A 158 -13.67 -0.76 10.91
N SER A 159 -14.19 -1.67 11.74
CA SER A 159 -14.86 -1.32 12.99
C SER A 159 -13.82 -0.96 14.07
N SER A 160 -14.28 -0.41 15.21
CA SER A 160 -13.38 -0.14 16.34
C SER A 160 -12.71 -1.41 16.89
N GLU A 161 -13.39 -2.55 16.79
CA GLU A 161 -12.83 -3.85 17.18
C GLU A 161 -11.68 -4.24 16.26
N VAL A 162 -11.88 -4.18 14.94
CA VAL A 162 -10.85 -4.48 13.94
C VAL A 162 -9.65 -3.54 14.09
N VAL A 163 -9.89 -2.23 14.27
CA VAL A 163 -8.81 -1.26 14.54
C VAL A 163 -7.99 -1.68 15.76
N GLY A 164 -8.64 -2.11 16.84
CA GLY A 164 -7.98 -2.60 18.04
C GLY A 164 -7.17 -3.89 17.83
N GLU A 165 -7.50 -4.72 16.84
CA GLU A 165 -6.68 -5.88 16.47
C GLU A 165 -5.40 -5.47 15.77
N PHE A 166 -5.49 -4.55 14.80
CA PHE A 166 -4.33 -3.98 14.13
C PHE A 166 -3.38 -3.30 15.12
N GLU A 167 -3.91 -2.49 16.04
CA GLU A 167 -3.10 -1.81 17.06
C GLU A 167 -2.33 -2.79 17.96
N LYS A 168 -2.93 -3.95 18.30
CA LYS A 168 -2.22 -5.00 19.04
C LYS A 168 -1.05 -5.58 18.25
N VAL A 169 -1.20 -5.75 16.93
CA VAL A 169 -0.14 -6.27 16.06
C VAL A 169 0.99 -5.26 15.95
N PHE A 170 0.67 -3.99 15.66
CA PHE A 170 1.68 -2.92 15.59
C PHE A 170 2.42 -2.72 16.91
N GLY A 171 1.69 -2.73 18.04
CA GLY A 171 2.28 -2.58 19.37
C GLY A 171 3.20 -3.75 19.78
N LYS A 172 2.98 -4.97 19.27
CA LYS A 172 3.89 -6.11 19.51
C LYS A 172 5.22 -5.93 18.77
N GLY A 173 5.18 -5.47 17.52
CA GLY A 173 6.38 -5.22 16.72
C GLY A 173 7.33 -4.21 17.38
N GLU A 174 6.79 -3.10 17.90
CA GLU A 174 7.61 -2.10 18.62
C GLU A 174 8.27 -2.66 19.88
N GLN A 175 7.60 -3.57 20.60
CA GLN A 175 8.16 -4.18 21.80
C GLN A 175 9.28 -5.18 21.50
N GLU A 176 9.21 -5.90 20.39
CA GLU A 176 10.27 -6.82 19.97
C GLU A 176 11.52 -6.08 19.49
N VAL A 177 11.37 -5.02 18.70
CA VAL A 177 12.49 -4.18 18.26
C VAL A 177 13.25 -3.60 19.46
N ARG A 178 12.53 -3.04 20.45
CA ARG A 178 13.15 -2.52 21.68
C ARG A 178 13.87 -3.59 22.50
N LYS A 179 13.38 -4.83 22.52
CA LYS A 179 14.05 -5.95 23.21
C LYS A 179 15.34 -6.35 22.50
N VAL A 180 15.35 -6.37 21.17
CA VAL A 180 16.56 -6.66 20.38
C VAL A 180 17.60 -5.57 20.58
N GLU A 181 17.21 -4.29 20.49
CA GLU A 181 18.12 -3.17 20.72
C GLU A 181 18.71 -3.16 22.13
N ALA A 182 17.89 -3.42 23.16
CA ALA A 182 18.35 -3.51 24.54
C ALA A 182 19.34 -4.68 24.72
N LYS A 183 19.10 -5.82 24.06
CA LYS A 183 20.00 -6.97 24.10
C LYS A 183 21.34 -6.66 23.42
N THR A 184 21.32 -6.06 22.23
CA THR A 184 22.52 -5.64 21.49
C THR A 184 23.35 -4.61 22.28
N TYR A 185 22.68 -3.68 22.96
CA TYR A 185 23.34 -2.68 23.82
C TYR A 185 24.04 -3.35 25.02
N ILE A 186 23.38 -4.29 25.70
CA ILE A 186 23.97 -5.05 26.82
C ILE A 186 25.16 -5.90 26.35
N GLU A 187 25.05 -6.57 25.20
CA GLU A 187 26.14 -7.36 24.62
C GLU A 187 27.35 -6.49 24.22
N THR A 188 27.10 -5.27 23.72
CA THR A 188 28.16 -4.31 23.39
C THR A 188 28.91 -3.81 24.63
N ILE A 189 28.20 -3.54 25.74
CA ILE A 189 28.82 -3.17 27.03
C ILE A 189 29.67 -4.33 27.58
N ASN A 190 29.13 -5.55 27.56
CA ASN A 190 29.84 -6.72 28.07
C ASN A 190 31.10 -7.06 27.27
N ASN A 191 31.11 -6.78 25.96
CA ASN A 191 32.27 -7.01 25.09
C ASN A 191 33.32 -5.88 25.11
N THR A 192 32.95 -4.67 25.56
CA THR A 192 33.88 -3.52 25.68
C THR A 192 34.44 -3.35 27.09
N GLY A 193 33.86 -4.04 28.09
CA GLY A 193 34.30 -4.02 29.49
C GLY A 193 35.57 -4.82 29.81
N VAL A 194 36.25 -5.43 28.84
CA VAL A 194 37.53 -6.14 29.02
C VAL A 194 38.69 -5.36 28.38
N MET A 195 38.80 -4.06 28.65
CA MET A 195 40.06 -3.34 28.54
C MET A 195 40.55 -3.05 29.96
N ASN A 196 41.09 -4.09 30.60
CA ASN A 196 41.86 -3.94 31.82
C ASN A 196 43.10 -3.10 31.49
N PHE A 197 43.13 -1.87 32.00
CA PHE A 197 44.36 -1.10 32.13
C PHE A 197 45.26 -1.85 33.12
N ASN A 198 46.33 -2.47 32.61
CA ASN A 198 47.52 -2.85 33.37
C ASN A 198 48.70 -2.03 32.85
#